data_AF-A0A7X9CRK2-F1
#
_entry.id   AF-A0A7X9CRK2-F1
#
_cell.length_a   1.000
_cell.length_b   1.000
_cell.length_c   1.000
_cell.angle_alpha   90.00
_cell.angle_beta   90.00
_cell.angle_gamma   90.00
#
_symmetry.space_group_name_H-M   'P 1'
#
loop_
_entity.id
_entity.type
_entity.pdbx_description
1 polymer ?
#
loop_
_entity_poly.entity_id
_entity_poly.type
_entity_poly.pdbx_seq_one_letter_code
_entity_poly.pdbx_strand_id
1 'polypeptide(L)'
;MEYINLNLQNIDDEDICCAINSKKDLKGVDQKKKWFKKGLGENHIFRKLDERGKVFIEYDNLESSLVSIEGDNYIYIYCLWVSGKFKNQGHGKNLLNY
;
A
#
# COMPACT_ATOMS: atom_id res chain seq x y z
N MET A 1 12.02 -13.74 3.04
CA MET A 1 10.68 -13.14 2.81
C MET A 1 10.88 -11.94 1.93
N GLU A 2 10.21 -11.92 0.79
CA GLU A 2 10.36 -10.86 -0.20
C GLU A 2 9.16 -9.93 -0.17
N TYR A 3 9.42 -8.66 -0.50
CA TYR A 3 8.41 -7.63 -0.54
C TYR A 3 8.50 -6.94 -1.89
N ILE A 4 7.36 -6.71 -2.50
CA ILE A 4 7.23 -6.05 -3.78
C ILE A 4 6.58 -4.70 -3.61
N ASN A 5 6.94 -3.77 -4.48
CA ASN A 5 6.22 -2.51 -4.63
C ASN A 5 5.26 -2.63 -5.81
N LEU A 6 4.09 -2.03 -5.66
CA LEU A 6 3.22 -1.82 -6.81
C LEU A 6 3.86 -0.82 -7.75
N ASN A 7 3.72 -1.08 -9.04
CA ASN A 7 4.14 -0.23 -10.13
C ASN A 7 3.16 -0.39 -11.29
N LEU A 8 3.35 0.38 -12.36
CA LEU A 8 2.45 0.35 -13.50
C LEU A 8 2.46 -1.00 -14.23
N GLN A 9 3.53 -1.80 -14.10
CA GLN A 9 3.67 -3.10 -14.73
C GLN A 9 2.92 -4.22 -14.00
N ASN A 10 2.83 -4.17 -12.66
CA ASN A 10 2.27 -5.26 -11.85
C ASN A 10 0.93 -4.93 -11.18
N ILE A 11 0.50 -3.67 -11.15
CA ILE A 11 -0.69 -3.26 -10.38
C ILE A 11 -1.98 -3.98 -10.79
N ASP A 12 -2.11 -4.41 -12.04
CA ASP A 12 -3.29 -5.14 -12.52
C ASP A 12 -3.31 -6.59 -12.05
N ASP A 13 -2.14 -7.20 -11.87
CA ASP A 13 -1.99 -8.59 -11.43
C ASP A 13 -1.95 -8.71 -9.90
N GLU A 14 -1.55 -7.65 -9.20
CA GLU A 14 -1.39 -7.64 -7.75
C GLU A 14 -2.68 -7.31 -6.97
N ASP A 15 -2.76 -7.88 -5.76
CA ASP A 15 -3.77 -7.55 -4.75
C ASP A 15 -3.38 -6.28 -3.99
N ILE A 16 -4.24 -5.26 -4.01
CA ILE A 16 -3.93 -3.90 -3.51
C ILE A 16 -4.70 -3.47 -2.25
N CYS A 17 -5.48 -4.37 -1.64
CA CYS A 17 -6.61 -3.94 -0.80
C CYS A 17 -6.57 -4.37 0.68
N CYS A 18 -7.00 -3.46 1.55
CA CYS A 18 -7.41 -3.68 2.94
C CYS A 18 -8.66 -4.60 3.07
N ALA A 19 -9.42 -4.77 1.99
CA ALA A 19 -10.70 -5.47 1.89
C ALA A 19 -10.61 -6.82 1.13
N ILE A 20 -9.54 -7.60 1.35
CA ILE A 20 -9.34 -8.99 0.86
C ILE A 20 -10.54 -9.93 1.16
N ASN A 21 -11.53 -9.51 1.95
CA ASN A 21 -12.54 -10.39 2.52
C ASN A 21 -13.95 -10.28 1.92
N SER A 22 -14.20 -9.53 0.85
CA SER A 22 -15.51 -9.62 0.20
C SER A 22 -15.43 -9.55 -1.32
N LYS A 23 -16.00 -10.56 -1.98
CA LYS A 23 -16.30 -10.59 -3.43
C LYS A 23 -17.25 -9.46 -3.87
N LYS A 24 -17.61 -8.53 -2.98
CA LYS A 24 -18.72 -7.59 -3.14
C LYS A 24 -18.34 -6.27 -3.81
N ASP A 25 -17.05 -5.95 -3.98
CA ASP A 25 -16.69 -4.63 -4.50
C ASP A 25 -15.51 -4.61 -5.47
N LEU A 26 -15.62 -5.40 -6.56
CA LEU A 26 -14.70 -5.32 -7.70
C LEU A 26 -14.59 -3.88 -8.24
N LYS A 27 -15.68 -3.12 -8.23
CA LYS A 27 -15.69 -1.71 -8.63
C LYS A 27 -14.79 -0.86 -7.75
N GLY A 28 -14.85 -1.04 -6.42
CA GLY A 28 -13.97 -0.33 -5.49
C GLY A 28 -12.49 -0.67 -5.70
N VAL A 29 -12.17 -1.94 -5.97
CA VAL A 29 -10.80 -2.37 -6.30
C VAL A 29 -10.32 -1.72 -7.60
N ASP A 30 -11.13 -1.75 -8.65
CA ASP A 30 -10.78 -1.14 -9.95
C ASP A 30 -10.58 0.37 -9.83
N GLN A 31 -11.45 1.06 -9.08
CA GLN A 31 -11.30 2.48 -8.82
C GLN A 31 -10.01 2.78 -8.04
N LYS A 32 -9.66 1.97 -7.04
CA LYS A 32 -8.41 2.12 -6.30
C LYS A 32 -7.19 1.86 -7.20
N LYS A 33 -7.21 0.82 -8.06
CA LYS A 33 -6.15 0.58 -9.05
C LYS A 33 -5.99 1.77 -9.98
N LYS A 34 -7.09 2.35 -10.48
CA LYS A 34 -7.06 3.57 -11.30
C LYS A 34 -6.47 4.78 -10.56
N TRP A 35 -6.78 4.93 -9.27
CA TRP A 35 -6.21 6.00 -8.45
C TRP A 35 -4.70 5.82 -8.27
N PHE A 36 -4.25 4.62 -7.88
CA PHE A 36 -2.83 4.31 -7.78
C PHE A 36 -2.08 4.52 -9.10
N LYS A 37 -2.64 4.10 -10.24
CA LYS A 37 -2.01 4.34 -11.56
C LYS A 37 -1.74 5.81 -11.85
N LYS A 38 -2.51 6.74 -11.26
CA LYS A 38 -2.26 8.18 -11.35
C LYS A 38 -1.14 8.62 -10.40
N GLY A 39 -1.10 8.08 -9.17
CA GLY A 39 -0.15 8.49 -8.13
C GLY A 39 1.22 7.80 -8.17
N LEU A 40 1.33 6.59 -8.73
CA LEU A 40 2.57 5.80 -8.80
C LEU A 40 3.69 6.47 -9.63
N GLY A 41 3.37 7.54 -10.37
CA GLY A 41 4.37 8.36 -11.07
C GLY A 41 4.96 9.50 -10.23
N GLU A 42 4.39 9.81 -9.06
CA GLU A 42 4.62 11.08 -8.34
C GLU A 42 5.01 10.90 -6.87
N ASN A 43 5.71 9.81 -6.53
CA ASN A 43 6.24 9.45 -5.20
C ASN A 43 5.31 8.62 -4.29
N HIS A 44 4.21 8.08 -4.83
CA HIS A 44 3.34 7.19 -4.07
C HIS A 44 3.89 5.78 -3.93
N ILE A 45 4.00 5.30 -2.68
CA ILE A 45 4.55 3.99 -2.37
C ILE A 45 3.48 3.09 -1.79
N PHE A 46 3.25 1.96 -2.47
CA PHE A 46 2.53 0.82 -1.91
C PHE A 46 3.43 -0.41 -1.95
N ARG A 47 3.82 -0.90 -0.77
CA ARG A 47 4.70 -2.06 -0.60
C ARG A 47 3.99 -3.16 0.15
N LYS A 48 4.04 -4.39 -0.37
CA LYS A 48 3.38 -5.56 0.22
C LYS A 48 4.32 -6.75 0.31
N LEU A 49 4.00 -7.67 1.22
CA LEU A 49 4.61 -9.00 1.20
C LEU A 49 4.27 -9.67 -0.14
N ASP A 50 5.23 -10.36 -0.74
CA ASP A 50 5.04 -11.15 -1.95
C ASP A 50 4.31 -12.48 -1.66
N GLU A 51 3.18 -12.37 -0.96
CA GLU A 51 2.28 -13.47 -0.65
C GLU A 51 0.86 -12.93 -0.54
N ARG A 52 -0.11 -13.83 -0.70
CA ARG A 52 -1.51 -13.49 -0.46
C ARG A 52 -1.77 -13.25 1.02
N GLY A 53 -2.05 -12.01 1.39
CA GLY A 53 -2.35 -11.62 2.76
C GLY A 53 -2.44 -10.12 2.97
N LYS A 54 -2.97 -9.71 4.13
CA LYS A 54 -2.95 -8.30 4.52
C LYS A 54 -1.65 -7.99 5.27
N VAL A 55 -0.58 -7.84 4.51
CA VAL A 55 0.76 -7.42 4.97
C VAL A 55 1.30 -6.38 3.99
N PHE A 56 1.08 -5.10 4.29
CA PHE A 56 1.47 -4.01 3.39
C PHE A 56 1.57 -2.66 4.12
N ILE A 57 2.20 -1.70 3.45
CA ILE A 57 2.26 -0.29 3.82
C ILE A 57 1.99 0.58 2.59
N GLU A 58 1.28 1.69 2.79
CA GLU A 58 0.92 2.70 1.80
C GLU A 58 1.26 4.08 2.36
N TYR A 59 2.12 4.84 1.68
CA TYR A 59 2.55 6.17 2.12
C TYR A 59 3.03 7.05 0.98
N ASP A 60 3.01 8.37 1.23
CA ASP A 60 3.59 9.43 0.40
C ASP A 60 4.59 10.27 1.20
N ASN A 61 5.44 11.03 0.53
CA ASN A 61 6.05 12.21 1.15
C ASN A 61 4.95 13.24 1.43
N LEU A 62 5.00 13.90 2.60
CA LEU A 62 3.95 14.81 3.05
C LEU A 62 3.72 15.95 2.06
N GLU A 63 4.79 16.48 1.46
CA GLU A 63 4.74 17.59 0.50
C GLU A 63 3.98 17.24 -0.79
N SER A 64 3.95 15.94 -1.16
CA SER A 64 3.21 15.43 -2.32
C SER A 64 1.85 14.82 -1.96
N SER A 65 1.56 14.66 -0.67
CA SER A 65 0.35 13.98 -0.23
C SER A 65 -0.88 14.87 -0.39
N LEU A 66 -2.02 14.28 -0.77
CA LEU A 66 -3.27 15.00 -1.02
C LEU A 66 -4.05 15.26 0.28
N VAL A 67 -3.38 15.86 1.29
CA VAL A 67 -3.95 16.15 2.62
C VAL A 67 -3.67 17.60 3.01
N SER A 68 -4.51 18.17 3.87
CA SER A 68 -4.36 19.55 4.37
C SER A 68 -3.44 19.62 5.60
N ILE A 69 -2.28 18.96 5.51
CA ILE A 69 -1.27 18.96 6.56
C ILE A 69 0.03 19.44 5.93
N GLU A 70 0.63 20.46 6.53
CA GLU A 70 1.92 21.01 6.08
C GLU A 70 3.03 20.56 7.03
N GLY A 71 4.19 20.26 6.47
CA GLY A 71 5.38 19.89 7.22
C GLY A 71 6.50 19.43 6.29
N ASP A 72 7.74 19.67 6.70
CA ASP A 72 8.92 19.35 5.91
C ASP A 72 9.56 18.04 6.38
N ASN A 73 9.99 17.19 5.44
CA ASN A 73 10.66 15.91 5.71
C ASN A 73 9.80 14.92 6.53
N TYR A 74 8.49 14.92 6.30
CA TYR A 74 7.59 13.93 6.87
C TYR A 74 7.06 12.99 5.79
N ILE A 75 6.73 11.77 6.20
CA ILE A 75 5.94 10.86 5.39
C ILE A 75 4.51 10.83 5.93
N TYR A 76 3.54 10.76 5.03
CA TYR A 76 2.15 10.53 5.37
C TYR A 76 1.80 9.06 5.12
N ILE A 77 1.63 8.29 6.19
CA ILE A 77 1.23 6.88 6.11
C ILE A 77 -0.29 6.79 6.04
N TYR A 78 -0.82 6.43 4.87
CA TYR A 78 -2.25 6.16 4.69
C TYR A 78 -2.66 4.85 5.36
N CYS A 79 -1.82 3.82 5.25
CA CYS A 79 -2.13 2.51 5.79
C CYS A 79 -0.86 1.73 6.14
N LEU A 80 -0.90 1.05 7.29
CA LEU A 80 0.07 0.02 7.67
C LEU A 80 -0.73 -1.16 8.24
N TRP A 81 -0.62 -2.34 7.62
CA TRP A 81 -1.40 -3.50 8.02
C TRP A 81 -0.56 -4.76 8.10
N VAL A 82 -0.70 -5.50 9.20
CA VAL A 82 -0.19 -6.86 9.38
C VAL A 82 -1.26 -7.68 10.09
N SER A 83 -1.73 -8.78 9.50
CA SER A 83 -2.82 -9.56 10.11
C SER A 83 -2.80 -11.06 9.79
N GLY A 84 -3.73 -11.79 10.41
CA GLY A 84 -3.87 -13.23 10.25
C GLY A 84 -2.64 -14.01 10.73
N LYS A 85 -2.24 -15.02 9.94
CA LYS A 85 -1.08 -15.88 10.22
C LYS A 85 0.24 -15.10 10.34
N PHE A 86 0.32 -13.88 9.81
CA PHE A 86 1.53 -13.07 9.73
C PHE A 86 1.80 -12.20 10.98
N LYS A 87 0.93 -12.22 11.99
CA LYS A 87 1.15 -11.46 13.23
C LYS A 87 2.38 -11.99 13.99
N ASN A 88 3.06 -11.10 14.72
CA ASN A 88 4.23 -11.40 15.57
C ASN A 88 5.47 -11.97 14.85
N GLN A 89 5.58 -11.77 13.53
CA GLN A 89 6.74 -12.22 12.73
C GLN A 89 7.68 -11.09 12.30
N GLY A 90 7.51 -9.88 12.85
CA GLY A 90 8.37 -8.73 12.52
C GLY A 90 8.01 -7.96 11.24
N HIS A 91 6.96 -8.36 10.51
CA HIS A 91 6.60 -7.70 9.23
C HIS A 91 6.35 -6.20 9.35
N GLY A 92 5.76 -5.72 10.45
CA GLY A 92 5.50 -4.28 10.63
C GLY A 92 6.78 -3.46 10.66
N LYS A 93 7.81 -3.97 11.36
CA LYS A 93 9.15 -3.35 11.39
C LYS A 93 9.80 -3.35 10.02
N ASN A 94 9.72 -4.47 9.30
CA ASN A 94 10.30 -4.59 7.96
C ASN A 94 9.62 -3.67 6.93
N LEU A 95 8.31 -3.42 7.08
CA LEU A 95 7.57 -2.48 6.24
C LEU A 95 7.95 -1.02 6.52
N LEU A 96 8.18 -0.66 7.78
CA LEU A 96 8.56 0.70 8.18
C LEU A 96 10.02 1.05 7.88
N ASN A 97 10.91 0.05 7.85
CA ASN A 97 12.35 0.24 7.60
C ASN A 97 12.72 0.07 6.11
N TYR A 98 11.76 0.23 5.20
CA TYR A 98 11.96 0.10 3.75
C TYR A 98 12.64 1.34 3.17
#